data_AF-A0A973THR7-F1
#
_entry.id   AF-A0A973THR7-F1
#
_cell.length_a   1.000
_cell.length_b   1.000
_cell.length_c   1.000
_cell.angle_alpha   90.00
_cell.angle_beta   90.00
_cell.angle_gamma   90.00
#
_symmetry.space_group_name_H-M   'P 1'
#
loop_
_entity.id
_entity.type
_entity.pdbx_description
1 polymer ?
#
loop_
_entity_poly.entity_id
_entity_poly.type
_entity_poly.pdbx_seq_one_letter_code
_entity_poly.pdbx_strand_id
1 'polypeptide(L)'
;MFMYHAWGSQNAWLRQIATRNFLYLHPETGARHGIADEDWIDVASHHGTITVQAKFAANVQPDTVWSWNAIGKRRGAWKLAKDAPEGRAGFLLNHLISDRTPRGDYANADPVTGQAAWFDLRVRIRRADAQRDESAPQFAPLPYGEAGEAPLRYGARFRNRNFRSKAKP
;
A
#
# COMPACT_ATOMS: atom_id res chain seq x y z
N MET A 1 3.50 -8.54 -12.23
CA MET A 1 3.86 -7.86 -10.98
C MET A 1 4.74 -6.67 -11.33
N PHE A 2 4.35 -5.42 -11.03
CA PHE A 2 5.15 -4.23 -11.38
C PHE A 2 6.04 -3.71 -10.23
N MET A 3 5.83 -4.19 -9.00
CA MET A 3 6.67 -3.91 -7.82
C MET A 3 7.13 -5.20 -7.14
N TYR A 4 8.36 -5.22 -6.64
CA TYR A 4 8.86 -6.32 -5.80
C TYR A 4 8.67 -5.95 -4.31
N HIS A 5 7.59 -6.45 -3.71
CA HIS A 5 7.19 -6.16 -2.33
C HIS A 5 7.35 -4.67 -1.97
N ALA A 6 7.74 -4.36 -0.73
CA ALA A 6 8.00 -3.00 -0.30
C ALA A 6 9.17 -2.36 -1.06
N TRP A 7 10.16 -3.14 -1.52
CA TRP A 7 11.37 -2.63 -2.15
C TRP A 7 11.08 -1.84 -3.43
N GLY A 8 10.07 -2.26 -4.20
CA GLY A 8 9.63 -1.54 -5.41
C GLY A 8 9.27 -0.08 -5.15
N SER A 9 8.83 0.27 -3.93
CA SER A 9 8.52 1.64 -3.53
C SER A 9 9.74 2.57 -3.48
N GLN A 10 10.98 2.08 -3.60
CA GLN A 10 12.18 2.92 -3.74
C GLN A 10 12.46 3.36 -5.18
N ASN A 11 11.78 2.78 -6.17
CA ASN A 11 11.99 3.12 -7.56
C ASN A 11 11.26 4.43 -7.91
N ALA A 12 12.02 5.49 -8.16
CA ALA A 12 11.47 6.82 -8.45
C ALA A 12 10.56 6.89 -9.68
N TRP A 13 10.74 6.01 -10.67
CA TRP A 13 9.83 5.94 -11.82
C TRP A 13 8.52 5.23 -11.46
N LEU A 14 8.58 4.08 -10.77
CA LEU A 14 7.37 3.36 -10.34
C LEU A 14 6.50 4.20 -9.40
N ARG A 15 7.12 5.04 -8.57
CA ARG A 15 6.37 5.96 -7.69
C ARG A 15 5.54 6.97 -8.49
N GLN A 16 5.92 7.35 -9.70
CA GLN A 16 5.10 8.27 -10.51
C GLN A 16 3.77 7.65 -10.94
N ILE A 17 3.67 6.32 -10.93
CA ILE A 17 2.48 5.59 -11.39
C ILE A 17 1.73 4.85 -10.27
N ALA A 18 2.36 4.58 -9.14
CA ALA A 18 1.81 3.72 -8.08
C ALA A 18 2.22 4.12 -6.66
N THR A 19 1.92 5.36 -6.25
CA THR A 19 2.11 5.86 -4.88
C THR A 19 0.97 5.50 -3.92
N ARG A 20 -0.12 4.89 -4.38
CA ARG A 20 -1.22 4.42 -3.52
C ARG A 20 -1.85 3.15 -4.05
N ASN A 21 -2.47 2.38 -3.16
CA ASN A 21 -3.33 1.26 -3.47
C ASN A 21 -4.80 1.59 -3.23
N PHE A 22 -5.67 0.85 -3.92
CA PHE A 22 -7.11 0.80 -3.65
C PHE A 22 -7.48 -0.58 -3.14
N LEU A 23 -8.63 -0.70 -2.47
CA LEU A 23 -9.28 -2.00 -2.30
C LEU A 23 -10.16 -2.25 -3.53
N TYR A 24 -9.78 -3.22 -4.34
CA TYR A 24 -10.53 -3.58 -5.53
C TYR A 24 -11.70 -4.49 -5.17
N LEU A 25 -12.88 -4.14 -5.68
CA LEU A 25 -14.12 -4.90 -5.54
C LEU A 25 -14.86 -4.97 -6.87
N HIS A 26 -15.69 -5.99 -7.04
CA HIS A 26 -16.56 -6.08 -8.20
C HIS A 26 -17.69 -5.01 -8.12
N PRO A 27 -18.10 -4.39 -9.24
CA PRO A 27 -19.17 -3.36 -9.24
C PRO A 27 -20.49 -3.85 -8.63
N GLU A 28 -20.87 -5.10 -8.86
CA GLU A 28 -22.09 -5.68 -8.28
C GLU A 28 -22.00 -5.79 -6.75
N THR A 29 -20.81 -6.10 -6.22
CA THR A 29 -20.55 -6.09 -4.78
C THR A 29 -20.70 -4.68 -4.22
N GLY A 30 -20.17 -3.69 -4.93
CA GLY A 30 -20.37 -2.28 -4.57
C GLY A 30 -21.85 -1.91 -4.49
N ALA A 31 -22.64 -2.25 -5.52
CA ALA A 31 -24.07 -2.00 -5.55
C ALA A 31 -24.83 -2.66 -4.40
N ARG A 32 -24.54 -3.93 -4.08
CA ARG A 32 -25.17 -4.65 -2.95
C ARG A 32 -24.89 -4.01 -1.59
N HIS A 33 -23.74 -3.35 -1.44
CA HIS A 33 -23.31 -2.71 -0.19
C HIS A 33 -23.53 -1.19 -0.18
N GLY A 34 -24.14 -0.61 -1.22
CA GLY A 34 -24.35 0.84 -1.33
C GLY A 34 -23.04 1.65 -1.39
N ILE A 35 -22.00 1.08 -2.01
CA ILE A 35 -20.68 1.67 -2.22
C ILE A 35 -20.58 2.10 -3.68
N ALA A 36 -20.13 3.32 -3.95
CA ALA A 36 -19.80 3.80 -5.30
C ALA A 36 -18.32 3.57 -5.65
N ASP A 37 -17.96 3.71 -6.93
CA ASP A 37 -16.55 3.69 -7.33
C ASP A 37 -15.81 4.87 -6.66
N GLU A 38 -14.60 4.60 -6.17
CA GLU A 38 -13.75 5.57 -5.45
C GLU A 38 -14.29 6.06 -4.09
N ASP A 39 -15.36 5.45 -3.56
CA ASP A 39 -15.83 5.71 -2.19
C ASP A 39 -14.80 5.29 -1.13
N TRP A 40 -14.85 5.98 0.01
CA TRP A 40 -14.18 5.51 1.22
C TRP A 40 -15.05 4.51 1.97
N ILE A 41 -14.43 3.41 2.36
CA ILE A 41 -15.11 2.28 3.00
C ILE A 41 -14.34 1.81 4.22
N ASP A 42 -15.09 1.30 5.21
CA ASP A 42 -14.51 0.57 6.32
C ASP A 42 -14.47 -0.92 5.96
N VAL A 43 -13.32 -1.53 6.21
CA VAL A 43 -13.05 -2.95 6.03
C VAL A 43 -12.69 -3.52 7.38
N ALA A 44 -13.50 -4.44 7.89
CA ALA A 44 -13.34 -5.01 9.22
C ALA A 44 -13.12 -6.53 9.14
N SER A 45 -12.17 -7.04 9.92
CA SER A 45 -12.00 -8.46 10.20
C SER A 45 -12.27 -8.72 11.69
N HIS A 46 -12.04 -9.96 12.14
CA HIS A 46 -12.05 -10.28 13.57
C HIS A 46 -10.90 -9.61 14.36
N HIS A 47 -9.86 -9.14 13.66
CA HIS A 47 -8.65 -8.59 14.29
C HIS A 47 -8.69 -7.07 14.41
N GLY A 48 -9.21 -6.38 13.39
CA GLY A 48 -9.16 -4.93 13.32
C GLY A 48 -10.04 -4.36 12.23
N THR A 49 -10.00 -3.04 12.09
CA THR A 49 -10.71 -2.31 11.04
C THR A 49 -9.75 -1.29 10.41
N ILE A 50 -9.84 -1.17 9.09
CA ILE A 50 -9.17 -0.12 8.32
C ILE A 50 -10.20 0.69 7.54
N THR A 51 -9.88 1.94 7.25
CA THR A 51 -10.65 2.77 6.31
C THR A 51 -9.81 3.00 5.07
N VAL A 52 -10.34 2.68 3.90
CA VAL A 52 -9.59 2.67 2.63
C VAL A 52 -10.46 3.15 1.49
N GLN A 53 -9.82 3.58 0.40
CA GLN A 53 -10.54 3.93 -0.83
C GLN A 53 -10.81 2.66 -1.65
N ALA A 54 -12.08 2.45 -2.00
CA ALA A 54 -12.53 1.36 -2.85
C ALA A 54 -12.32 1.70 -4.33
N LYS A 55 -12.10 0.71 -5.20
CA LYS A 55 -12.09 0.91 -6.64
C LYS A 55 -12.73 -0.27 -7.36
N PHE A 56 -13.63 0.01 -8.28
CA PHE A 56 -14.34 -1.01 -9.03
C PHE A 56 -13.44 -1.64 -10.08
N ALA A 57 -13.54 -2.96 -10.18
CA ALA A 57 -12.83 -3.76 -11.16
C ALA A 57 -13.69 -4.97 -11.53
N ALA A 58 -14.23 -5.00 -12.75
CA ALA A 58 -15.13 -6.07 -13.21
C ALA A 58 -14.44 -7.44 -13.37
N ASN A 59 -13.10 -7.48 -13.37
CA ASN A 59 -12.31 -8.71 -13.35
C ASN A 59 -12.06 -9.25 -11.93
N VAL A 60 -12.73 -8.71 -10.91
CA VAL A 60 -12.69 -9.23 -9.53
C VAL A 60 -13.87 -10.16 -9.33
N GLN A 61 -13.63 -11.31 -8.69
CA GLN A 61 -14.71 -12.23 -8.36
C GLN A 61 -15.65 -11.55 -7.32
N PRO A 62 -16.99 -11.60 -7.47
CA PRO A 62 -17.93 -10.80 -6.65
C PRO A 62 -17.97 -11.04 -5.12
N ASP A 63 -17.42 -12.12 -4.60
CA ASP A 63 -17.28 -12.41 -3.16
C ASP A 63 -15.85 -12.19 -2.63
N THR A 64 -14.94 -11.70 -3.47
CA THR A 64 -13.56 -11.39 -3.11
C THR A 64 -13.25 -9.90 -3.17
N VAL A 65 -12.26 -9.48 -2.39
CA VAL A 65 -11.60 -8.18 -2.51
C VAL A 65 -10.10 -8.40 -2.57
N TRP A 66 -9.38 -7.50 -3.22
CA TRP A 66 -7.92 -7.58 -3.24
C TRP A 66 -7.28 -6.20 -3.32
N SER A 67 -5.99 -6.13 -2.95
CA SER A 67 -5.18 -4.92 -3.08
C SER A 67 -3.72 -5.30 -3.30
N TRP A 68 -2.94 -4.38 -3.86
CA TRP A 68 -1.49 -4.53 -3.93
C TRP A 68 -0.87 -4.42 -2.53
N ASN A 69 -0.15 -5.45 -2.12
CA ASN A 69 0.57 -5.46 -0.84
C ASN A 69 1.71 -4.42 -0.83
N ALA A 70 2.05 -3.93 0.36
CA ALA A 70 3.26 -3.20 0.69
C ALA A 70 3.41 -1.80 0.07
N ILE A 71 2.33 -1.21 -0.46
CA ILE A 71 2.33 0.19 -0.89
C ILE A 71 2.28 1.14 0.31
N GLY A 72 1.35 0.94 1.25
CA GLY A 72 1.18 1.78 2.42
C GLY A 72 2.47 1.90 3.25
N LYS A 73 2.85 3.13 3.63
CA LYS A 73 4.03 3.42 4.47
C LYS A 73 3.62 4.26 5.66
N ARG A 74 4.31 4.08 6.80
CA ARG A 74 4.22 5.05 7.89
C ARG A 74 4.77 6.39 7.41
N ARG A 75 4.07 7.49 7.71
CA ARG A 75 4.49 8.85 7.34
C ARG A 75 5.91 9.16 7.83
N GLY A 76 6.74 9.75 6.97
CA GLY A 76 8.15 10.03 7.22
C GLY A 76 9.09 8.81 7.10
N ALA A 77 8.56 7.59 6.95
CA ALA A 77 9.41 6.43 6.69
C ALA A 77 10.01 6.48 5.28
N TRP A 78 11.09 5.73 5.04
CA TRP A 78 11.67 5.54 3.71
C TRP A 78 12.17 6.84 3.05
N LYS A 79 12.42 7.89 3.85
CA LYS A 79 12.74 9.26 3.40
C LYS A 79 11.70 9.84 2.45
N LEU A 80 10.45 9.41 2.56
CA LEU A 80 9.33 10.04 1.87
C LEU A 80 8.86 11.26 2.64
N ALA A 81 8.31 12.24 1.91
CA ALA A 81 7.64 13.39 2.52
C ALA A 81 6.52 12.90 3.46
N LYS A 82 6.24 13.67 4.52
CA LYS A 82 5.24 13.28 5.54
C LYS A 82 3.82 13.23 4.99
N ASP A 83 3.57 13.95 3.90
CA ASP A 83 2.33 14.02 3.14
C ASP A 83 2.34 13.16 1.85
N ALA A 84 3.39 12.36 1.64
CA ALA A 84 3.48 11.47 0.48
C ALA A 84 2.25 10.56 0.38
N PRO A 85 1.71 10.30 -0.83
CA PRO A 85 0.47 9.52 -0.97
C PRO A 85 0.56 8.12 -0.37
N GLU A 86 1.75 7.52 -0.34
CA GLU A 86 2.00 6.21 0.28
C GLU A 86 1.67 6.18 1.77
N GLY A 87 1.82 7.32 2.48
CA GLY A 87 1.49 7.44 3.90
C GLY A 87 0.20 8.21 4.19
N ARG A 88 -0.36 8.93 3.21
CA ARG A 88 -1.64 9.61 3.35
C ARG A 88 -2.82 8.72 2.93
N ALA A 89 -2.77 8.16 1.73
CA ALA A 89 -3.86 7.36 1.15
C ALA A 89 -3.53 5.86 1.05
N GLY A 90 -2.25 5.50 0.99
CA GLY A 90 -1.81 4.11 1.00
C GLY A 90 -2.18 3.39 2.31
N PHE A 91 -2.40 2.09 2.23
CA PHE A 91 -2.78 1.27 3.39
C PHE A 91 -2.18 -0.13 3.33
N LEU A 92 -2.23 -0.84 4.47
CA LEU A 92 -1.78 -2.23 4.60
C LEU A 92 -2.93 -3.09 5.12
N LEU A 93 -3.15 -4.24 4.46
CA LEU A 93 -4.11 -5.26 4.93
C LEU A 93 -3.63 -5.93 6.22
N ASN A 94 -2.36 -5.79 6.59
CA ASN A 94 -1.77 -6.36 7.80
C ASN A 94 -2.53 -5.99 9.08
N HIS A 95 -3.18 -4.82 9.12
CA HIS A 95 -4.03 -4.42 10.26
C HIS A 95 -5.28 -5.28 10.44
N LEU A 96 -5.65 -6.08 9.44
CA LEU A 96 -6.80 -6.99 9.46
C LEU A 96 -6.40 -8.44 9.73
N ILE A 97 -5.11 -8.77 9.73
CA ILE A 97 -4.61 -10.15 9.81
C ILE A 97 -4.07 -10.37 11.21
N SER A 98 -4.64 -11.34 11.95
CA SER A 98 -4.09 -11.77 13.23
C SER A 98 -2.99 -12.82 13.04
N ASP A 99 -1.97 -12.76 13.88
CA ASP A 99 -0.95 -13.82 14.02
C ASP A 99 -1.49 -15.05 14.78
N ARG A 100 -2.70 -14.97 15.35
CA ARG A 100 -3.35 -16.06 16.10
C ARG A 100 -4.70 -16.41 15.48
N THR A 101 -5.15 -17.64 15.71
CA THR A 101 -6.51 -18.06 15.37
C THR A 101 -7.54 -17.18 16.12
N PRO A 102 -8.80 -17.08 15.65
CA PRO A 102 -9.83 -16.31 16.34
C PRO A 102 -10.11 -16.76 17.79
N ARG A 103 -9.84 -18.03 18.13
CA ARG A 103 -9.93 -18.55 19.51
C ARG A 103 -8.71 -18.20 20.36
N GLY A 104 -7.63 -17.74 19.75
CA GLY A 104 -6.37 -17.41 20.40
C GLY A 104 -5.57 -18.64 20.85
N ASP A 105 -5.98 -19.85 20.51
CA ASP A 105 -5.37 -21.12 20.94
C ASP A 105 -4.10 -21.49 20.14
N TYR A 106 -3.99 -21.04 18.89
CA TYR A 106 -2.86 -21.36 18.01
C TYR A 106 -2.38 -20.14 17.21
N ALA A 107 -1.19 -20.27 16.60
CA ALA A 107 -0.75 -19.36 15.55
C ALA A 107 -1.67 -19.46 14.32
N ASN A 108 -1.88 -18.36 13.61
CA ASN A 108 -2.63 -18.34 12.36
C ASN A 108 -1.75 -18.81 11.19
N ALA A 109 -1.32 -20.07 11.27
CA ALA A 109 -0.39 -20.69 10.34
C ALA A 109 -0.70 -22.18 10.19
N ASP A 110 -0.24 -22.76 9.09
CA ASP A 110 -0.22 -24.20 8.88
C ASP A 110 0.60 -24.86 10.02
N PRO A 111 0.01 -25.79 10.80
CA PRO A 111 0.70 -26.42 11.93
C PRO A 111 1.85 -27.35 11.53
N VAL A 112 1.95 -27.74 10.26
CA VAL A 112 3.02 -28.60 9.75
C VAL A 112 4.17 -27.77 9.20
N THR A 113 3.88 -26.79 8.34
CA THR A 113 4.92 -26.03 7.63
C THR A 113 5.28 -24.70 8.28
N GLY A 114 4.41 -24.16 9.15
CA GLY A 114 4.52 -22.82 9.71
C GLY A 114 4.15 -21.70 8.72
N GLN A 115 3.62 -22.02 7.54
CA GLN A 115 3.21 -21.02 6.56
C GLN A 115 2.01 -20.20 7.06
N ALA A 116 2.10 -18.87 6.98
CA ALA A 116 1.05 -17.98 7.46
C ALA A 116 -0.23 -18.07 6.60
N ALA A 117 -1.39 -18.21 7.24
CA ALA A 117 -2.69 -18.40 6.58
C ALA A 117 -3.39 -17.07 6.25
N TRP A 118 -2.77 -16.26 5.40
CA TRP A 118 -3.28 -14.90 5.08
C TRP A 118 -4.44 -14.87 4.09
N PHE A 119 -4.56 -15.88 3.21
CA PHE A 119 -5.57 -15.90 2.15
C PHE A 119 -6.96 -16.36 2.62
N ASP A 120 -7.07 -16.90 3.83
CA ASP A 120 -8.35 -17.29 4.44
C ASP A 120 -9.03 -16.13 5.19
N LEU A 121 -8.46 -14.93 5.11
CA LEU A 121 -8.99 -13.74 5.77
C LEU A 121 -10.40 -13.39 5.24
N ARG A 122 -11.39 -13.46 6.14
CA ARG A 122 -12.72 -12.91 5.88
C ARG A 122 -12.84 -11.49 6.40
N VAL A 123 -13.48 -10.64 5.61
CA VAL A 123 -13.75 -9.24 5.94
C VAL A 123 -15.22 -8.89 5.72
N ARG A 124 -15.67 -7.86 6.42
CA ARG A 124 -16.93 -7.16 6.15
C ARG A 124 -16.59 -5.77 5.61
N ILE A 125 -17.32 -5.34 4.59
CA ILE A 125 -17.21 -3.99 4.04
C ILE A 125 -18.49 -3.19 4.32
N ARG A 126 -18.33 -1.89 4.54
CA ARG A 126 -19.41 -0.90 4.62
C ARG A 126 -18.89 0.46 4.16
N ARG A 127 -19.79 1.33 3.71
CA ARG A 127 -19.44 2.73 3.46
C ARG A 127 -18.93 3.39 4.74
N ALA A 128 -17.91 4.24 4.63
CA ALA A 128 -17.41 5.00 5.77
C ALA A 128 -18.38 6.14 6.12
N ASP A 129 -18.55 6.42 7.42
CA ASP A 129 -19.58 7.35 7.92
C ASP A 129 -19.27 8.84 7.65
N ALA A 130 -18.01 9.17 7.32
CA ALA A 130 -17.56 10.54 7.07
C ALA A 130 -16.74 10.62 5.77
N GLN A 131 -16.75 11.80 5.14
CA GLN A 131 -15.85 12.10 4.04
C GLN A 131 -14.41 12.02 4.55
N ARG A 132 -13.59 11.23 3.85
CA ARG A 132 -12.18 11.00 4.16
C ARG A 132 -11.32 11.47 3.00
N ASP A 133 -10.08 11.82 3.29
CA ASP A 133 -9.03 12.09 2.32
C ASP A 133 -7.74 11.30 2.61
N GLU A 134 -7.75 10.52 3.70
CA GLU A 134 -6.66 9.67 4.17
C GLU A 134 -7.18 8.30 4.64
N SER A 135 -6.32 7.29 4.51
CA SER A 135 -6.59 5.94 5.02
C SER A 135 -6.55 5.89 6.54
N ALA A 136 -7.11 4.85 7.16
CA ALA A 136 -6.97 4.60 8.59
C ALA A 136 -6.53 3.14 8.85
N PRO A 137 -5.74 2.87 9.91
CA PRO A 137 -5.28 3.81 10.94
C PRO A 137 -4.16 4.75 10.46
N GLN A 138 -4.11 5.94 11.05
CA GLN A 138 -2.98 6.87 10.93
C GLN A 138 -2.18 6.91 12.22
N PHE A 139 -0.87 7.10 12.09
CA PHE A 139 0.06 7.21 13.21
C PHE A 139 0.87 8.50 13.08
N ALA A 140 1.38 8.99 14.22
CA ALA A 140 2.32 10.10 14.22
C ALA A 140 3.48 9.84 13.24
N PRO A 141 3.83 10.82 12.38
CA PRO A 141 4.97 10.70 11.48
C PRO A 141 6.26 10.38 12.23
N LEU A 142 7.13 9.58 11.61
CA LEU A 142 8.44 9.30 12.18
C LEU A 142 9.30 10.58 12.19
N PRO A 143 10.11 10.81 13.24
CA PRO A 143 10.89 12.03 13.42
C PRO A 143 12.18 12.03 12.58
N TYR A 144 12.13 11.48 11.36
CA TYR A 144 13.26 11.52 10.43
C TYR A 144 13.32 12.88 9.71
N GLY A 145 14.53 13.27 9.32
CA GLY A 145 14.73 14.46 8.49
C GLY A 145 14.08 14.33 7.11
N GLU A 146 13.72 15.47 6.52
CA GLU A 146 13.12 15.51 5.19
C GLU A 146 14.18 15.31 4.11
N ALA A 147 13.80 14.66 3.02
CA ALA A 147 14.65 14.57 1.84
C ALA A 147 14.70 15.93 1.15
N GLY A 148 15.87 16.32 0.65
CA GLY A 148 15.96 17.51 -0.19
C GLY A 148 15.28 17.26 -1.55
N GLU A 149 14.48 18.22 -2.01
CA GLU A 149 13.85 18.22 -3.34
C GLU A 149 14.83 18.50 -4.49
N ALA A 150 16.12 18.69 -4.18
CA ALA A 150 17.14 18.89 -5.19
C ALA A 150 17.27 17.64 -6.08
N PRO A 151 17.31 17.80 -7.42
CA PRO A 151 17.47 16.66 -8.32
C PRO A 151 18.68 15.81 -7.96
N LEU A 152 18.52 14.48 -7.89
CA LEU A 152 19.62 13.56 -7.59
C LEU A 152 20.71 13.71 -8.66
N ARG A 153 21.84 14.32 -8.32
CA ARG A 153 22.99 14.52 -9.22
C ARG A 153 24.06 13.43 -9.09
N TYR A 154 23.69 12.25 -8.60
CA TYR A 154 24.62 11.12 -8.56
C TYR A 154 25.13 10.81 -9.97
N GLY A 155 26.45 10.78 -10.15
CA GLY A 155 27.09 10.58 -11.45
C GLY A 155 27.10 11.76 -12.43
N ALA A 156 26.59 12.94 -12.04
CA ALA A 156 26.81 14.17 -12.83
C ALA A 156 28.31 14.44 -13.07
N ARG A 157 29.16 14.12 -12.08
CA ARG A 157 30.63 14.22 -12.20
C ARG A 157 31.25 13.17 -13.12
N PHE A 158 30.60 12.02 -13.36
CA PHE A 158 31.12 10.98 -14.25
C PHE A 158 31.00 11.38 -15.73
N ARG A 159 29.98 12.19 -16.09
CA ARG A 159 29.82 12.74 -17.44
C ARG A 159 31.00 13.61 -17.89
N ASN A 160 31.69 14.24 -16.94
CA ASN A 160 32.81 15.14 -17.23
C ASN A 160 34.17 14.42 -17.38
N ARG A 161 34.29 13.11 -17.09
CA ARG A 161 35.58 12.39 -17.20
C ARG A 161 35.84 11.74 -18.55
N ASN A 162 34.81 11.49 -19.37
CA ASN A 162 34.94 10.64 -20.57
C ASN A 162 35.06 11.38 -21.91
N PHE A 163 35.14 12.72 -21.92
CA PHE A 163 35.35 13.51 -23.14
C PHE A 163 36.70 14.26 -23.15
N ARG A 164 37.76 13.67 -22.59
CA ARG A 164 39.11 14.03 -23.06
C ARG A 164 39.28 13.39 -24.43
N SER A 165 38.87 14.17 -25.44
CA SER A 165 39.18 13.97 -26.85
C SER A 165 40.56 13.33 -26.99
N LYS A 166 40.62 12.14 -27.59
CA LYS A 166 41.86 11.66 -28.20
C LYS A 166 42.18 12.65 -29.32
N ALA A 167 42.92 13.71 -29.00
CA ALA A 167 43.61 14.49 -29.99
C ALA A 167 44.46 13.49 -30.78
N LYS A 168 44.09 13.26 -32.05
CA LYS A 168 44.92 12.48 -32.98
C LYS A 168 46.24 13.23 -33.15
N PRO A 169 47.37 12.49 -33.25
CA PRO A 169 48.69 13.08 -33.47
C PRO A 169 48.75 13.84 -34.79
#